data_AF-A0AAE5P339-F1
#
_entry.id   AF-A0AAE5P339-F1
#
_cell.length_a   1.000
_cell.length_b   1.000
_cell.length_c   1.000
_cell.angle_alpha   90.00
_cell.angle_beta   90.00
_cell.angle_gamma   90.00
#
_symmetry.space_group_name_H-M   'P 1'
#
loop_
_entity.id
_entity.type
_entity.pdbx_description
1 polymer ?
#
loop_
_entity_poly.entity_id
_entity_poly.type
_entity_poly.pdbx_seq_one_letter_code
_entity_poly.pdbx_strand_id
1 'polypeptide(L)' 'MFEKLKLRGQLIKAFRTAEIYRIVKRGDRTSYLFPKIHQIDNHHTYTRYAFSLLNGIDPELLT' A
#
# COMPACT_ATOMS: atom_id res chain seq x y z
N MET A 1 -3.64 16.89 -8.33
CA MET A 1 -2.37 16.12 -8.23
C MET A 1 -1.89 15.96 -6.79
N PHE A 2 -1.87 17.03 -5.98
CA PHE A 2 -1.46 16.98 -4.56
C PHE A 2 -2.30 16.04 -3.68
N GLU A 3 -3.62 16.02 -3.82
CA GLU A 3 -4.47 15.16 -2.99
C GLU A 3 -4.19 13.66 -3.20
N LYS A 4 -4.08 13.20 -4.45
CA LYS A 4 -3.75 11.79 -4.75
C LYS A 4 -2.41 11.38 -4.14
N LEU A 5 -1.42 12.28 -4.13
CA LEU A 5 -0.12 12.02 -3.48
C LEU A 5 -0.26 11.93 -1.95
N LYS A 6 -1.07 12.80 -1.34
CA LYS A 6 -1.37 12.76 0.10
C LYS A 6 -2.05 11.45 0.50
N LEU A 7 -3.10 11.06 -0.23
CA LEU A 7 -3.83 9.80 -0.02
C LEU A 7 -2.92 8.58 -0.19
N ARG A 8 -2.06 8.59 -1.22
CA ARG A 8 -1.06 7.55 -1.42
C ARG A 8 -0.11 7.45 -0.23
N GLY A 9 0.40 8.57 0.27
CA GLY A 9 1.28 8.62 1.43
C GLY A 9 0.60 8.09 2.70
N GLN A 10 -0.67 8.39 2.90
CA GLN A 10 -1.46 7.86 4.02
C GLN A 10 -1.61 6.35 3.93
N LEU A 11 -1.92 5.80 2.74
CA LEU A 11 -2.04 4.36 2.55
C LEU A 11 -0.70 3.62 2.77
N ILE A 12 0.41 4.17 2.27
CA ILE A 12 1.76 3.62 2.53
C ILE A 12 2.09 3.63 4.02
N LYS A 13 1.71 4.69 4.76
CA LYS A 13 1.87 4.73 6.22
C LYS A 13 1.05 3.64 6.89
N ALA A 14 -0.20 3.43 6.48
CA ALA A 14 -1.04 2.36 7.01
C ALA A 14 -0.41 0.97 6.78
N PHE A 15 0.11 0.70 5.58
CA PHE A 15 0.85 -0.55 5.32
C PHE A 15 2.08 -0.71 6.22
N ARG A 16 2.83 0.37 6.47
CA ARG A 16 3.97 0.32 7.39
C ARG A 16 3.54 0.04 8.83
N THR A 17 2.49 0.70 9.32
CA THR A 17 1.98 0.53 10.69
C THR A 17 1.43 -0.88 10.93
N ALA A 18 0.77 -1.46 9.94
CA ALA A 18 0.24 -2.82 10.00
C ALA A 18 1.27 -3.91 9.62
N GLU A 19 2.53 -3.53 9.39
CA GLU A 19 3.60 -4.44 8.96
C GLU A 19 3.32 -5.21 7.66
N ILE A 20 2.50 -4.64 6.78
CA ILE A 20 2.18 -5.17 5.45
C ILE A 20 3.25 -4.70 4.47
N TYR A 21 4.44 -5.30 4.57
CA TYR A 21 5.54 -5.06 3.64
C TYR A 21 6.53 -6.24 3.63
N ARG A 22 7.39 -6.28 2.61
CA ARG A 22 8.52 -7.21 2.54
C ARG A 22 9.82 -6.45 2.71
N ILE A 23 10.67 -6.92 3.61
CA ILE A 23 12.03 -6.38 3.76
C ILE A 23 12.94 -7.10 2.77
N VAL A 24 13.65 -6.33 1.94
CA VAL A 24 14.66 -6.83 1.01
C VAL A 24 15.99 -6.20 1.37
N LYS A 25 16.97 -7.04 1.74
CA LYS A 25 18.35 -6.61 2.01
C LYS A 25 19.20 -6.78 0.74
N ARG A 26 19.94 -5.75 0.36
CA ARG A 26 20.88 -5.76 -0.77
C ARG A 26 22.18 -5.12 -0.33
N GLY A 27 23.14 -5.95 0.11
CA GLY A 27 24.35 -5.47 0.81
C GLY A 27 23.96 -4.70 2.07
N ASP A 28 24.46 -3.48 2.20
CA ASP A 28 24.20 -2.61 3.35
C ASP A 28 22.85 -1.88 3.29
N ARG A 29 22.10 -2.02 2.19
CA ARG A 29 20.82 -1.33 2.01
C ARG A 29 19.66 -2.24 2.39
N THR A 30 18.81 -1.74 3.27
CA THR A 30 17.51 -2.33 3.58
C THR A 30 16.42 -1.58 2.83
N SER A 31 15.65 -2.27 1.99
CA SER A 31 14.52 -1.72 1.26
C SER A 31 13.21 -2.32 1.73
N TYR A 32 12.18 -1.50 1.83
CA TYR A 32 10.83 -1.91 2.20
C TYR A 32 9.97 -1.93 0.94
N LEU A 33 9.46 -3.09 0.59
CA LEU A 33 8.60 -3.30 -0.56
C LEU A 33 7.16 -3.34 -0.06
N PHE A 34 6.35 -2.37 -0.45
CA PHE A 34 4.95 -2.23 -0.04
C PHE A 34 3.99 -2.78 -1.11
N PRO A 35 2.74 -3.11 -0.75
CA PRO A 35 1.68 -3.42 -1.71
C PRO A 35 1.63 -2.42 -2.86
N LYS A 36 1.43 -2.92 -4.08
CA LYS A 36 1.37 -2.08 -5.27
C LYS A 36 0.01 -1.41 -5.34
N ILE A 37 -0.01 -0.09 -5.26
CA ILE A 37 -1.23 0.72 -5.43
C ILE A 37 -1.44 0.97 -6.92
N HIS A 38 -2.54 0.46 -7.47
CA HIS A 38 -2.92 0.59 -8.87
C HIS A 38 -3.79 1.83 -9.11
N GLN A 39 -4.75 2.07 -8.23
CA GLN A 39 -5.72 3.15 -8.39
C GLN A 39 -6.11 3.78 -7.05
N ILE A 40 -6.35 5.09 -7.11
CA ILE A 40 -6.91 5.89 -6.02
C ILE A 40 -7.99 6.79 -6.63
N ASP A 41 -9.23 6.51 -6.28
CA ASP A 41 -10.39 7.29 -6.67
C ASP A 41 -10.91 8.05 -5.45
N ASN A 42 -10.77 9.38 -5.49
CA ASN A 42 -11.25 10.25 -4.43
C ASN A 42 -12.59 10.84 -4.84
N HIS A 43 -13.66 10.48 -4.13
CA HIS A 43 -14.99 11.05 -4.28
C HIS A 43 -15.33 11.91 -3.06
N HIS A 44 -16.37 12.73 -3.16
CA HIS A 44 -16.77 13.61 -2.07
C HIS A 44 -17.16 12.87 -0.79
N THR A 45 -17.65 11.63 -0.90
CA THR A 45 -18.16 10.84 0.23
C THR A 45 -17.26 9.68 0.63
N TYR A 46 -16.33 9.25 -0.24
CA TYR A 46 -15.43 8.14 0.03
C TYR A 46 -14.16 8.21 -0.81
N THR A 47 -13.14 7.49 -0.36
CA THR A 47 -11.95 7.21 -1.16
C THR A 47 -11.85 5.71 -1.40
N ARG A 48 -11.74 5.30 -2.67
CA ARG A 48 -11.53 3.90 -3.05
C ARG A 48 -10.07 3.67 -3.41
N TYR A 49 -9.49 2.62 -2.85
CA TYR A 49 -8.14 2.16 -3.12
C TYR A 49 -8.17 0.79 -3.79
N ALA A 50 -7.45 0.62 -4.89
CA ALA A 50 -7.19 -0.68 -5.48
C ALA A 50 -5.69 -0.97 -5.42
N PHE A 51 -5.32 -2.06 -4.74
CA PHE A 51 -3.94 -2.49 -4.57
C PHE A 51 -3.82 -4.01 -4.51
N SER A 52 -2.63 -4.53 -4.80
CA SER A 52 -2.32 -5.96 -4.62
C SER A 52 -1.35 -6.16 -3.47
N LEU A 53 -1.64 -7.14 -2.61
CA LEU A 53 -0.72 -7.60 -1.58
C LEU A 53 0.51 -8.27 -2.20
N LEU A 54 1.60 -8.27 -1.45
CA LEU A 54 2.93 -8.69 -1.94
C LEU A 54 3.05 -10.18 -2.26
N ASN A 55 2.20 -10.98 -1.66
CA ASN A 55 2.10 -12.42 -1.80
C ASN A 55 0.94 -12.85 -2.72
N GLY A 56 0.19 -11.90 -3.31
CA GLY A 56 -0.96 -12.22 -4.16
C GLY A 56 -2.13 -12.88 -3.44
N ILE A 57 -2.12 -12.91 -2.10
CA ILE A 57 -3.26 -13.40 -1.32
C ILE A 57 -4.41 -12.41 -1.48
N ASP A 58 -5.56 -12.94 -1.89
CA ASP A 58 -6.81 -12.21 -1.91
C ASP A 58 -7.22 -11.91 -0.46
N PRO A 59 -7.48 -10.64 -0.09
CA PRO A 59 -7.95 -10.28 1.26
C PRO A 59 -9.20 -11.06 1.70
N GLU A 60 -10.04 -11.52 0.77
CA GLU A 60 -11.21 -12.35 1.07
C GLU A 60 -10.84 -13.75 1.60
N LEU A 61 -9.58 -14.19 1.45
CA LEU A 61 -9.08 -15.46 1.97
C LEU A 61 -8.52 -15.38 3.40
N LEU A 62 -8.56 -14.20 4.03
CA LEU A 62 -8.09 -13.96 5.41
C LEU A 62 -9.22 -13.97 6.46
N THR A 63 -10.47 -14.25 6.05
CA THR A 63 -11.65 -14.42 6.90
C THR A 63 -12.01 -15.89 7.06
#